data_AF-A0A094RLP6-F1
#
_entry.id   AF-A0A094RLP6-F1
#
_cell.length_a   1.000
_cell.length_b   1.000
_cell.length_c   1.000
_cell.angle_alpha   90.00
_cell.angle_beta   90.00
_cell.angle_gamma   90.00
#
_symmetry.space_group_name_H-M   'P 1'
#
loop_
_entity.id
_entity.type
_entity.pdbx_description
1 polymer ?
#
loop_
_entity_poly.entity_id
_entity_poly.type
_entity_poly.pdbx_seq_one_letter_code
_entity_poly.pdbx_strand_id
1 'polypeptide(L)' 'MASEGNSKTIAELIATLPEEERLILTLHFVNMISTSEIAAKLEVPERAVISVITSGRSRLIGLIS' A
#
# COMPACT_ATOMS: atom_id res chain seq x y z
N MET A 1 -13.56 -20.52 -15.31
CA MET A 1 -13.24 -20.30 -13.88
C MET A 1 -11.86 -20.91 -13.65
N ALA A 2 -10.81 -20.09 -13.62
CA ALA A 2 -9.46 -20.54 -13.27
C ALA A 2 -9.16 -20.02 -11.86
N SER A 3 -9.02 -20.96 -10.93
CA SER A 3 -8.48 -20.73 -9.59
C SER A 3 -6.95 -20.74 -9.74
N GLU A 4 -6.33 -19.58 -9.90
CA GLU A 4 -4.88 -19.45 -9.91
C GLU A 4 -4.36 -18.99 -8.55
N GLY A 5 -3.46 -19.79 -8.00
CA GLY A 5 -2.26 -19.35 -7.27
C GLY A 5 -2.47 -18.41 -6.09
N ASN A 6 -2.30 -18.96 -4.89
CA ASN A 6 -2.09 -18.27 -3.63
C ASN A 6 -0.78 -17.42 -3.66
N SER A 7 -0.76 -16.37 -4.47
CA SER A 7 0.33 -15.41 -4.64
C SER A 7 -0.26 -14.08 -5.10
N LYS A 8 -1.22 -13.55 -4.34
CA LYS A 8 -1.77 -12.22 -4.60
C LYS A 8 -0.59 -11.26 -4.71
N THR A 9 -0.40 -10.70 -5.91
CA THR A 9 0.77 -9.83 -6.16
C THR A 9 0.63 -8.60 -5.26
N ILE A 10 1.76 -7.96 -4.86
CA ILE A 10 1.74 -6.72 -4.06
C ILE A 10 0.76 -5.70 -4.65
N ALA A 11 0.66 -5.61 -5.99
CA ALA A 11 -0.29 -4.77 -6.70
C ALA A 11 -1.77 -5.14 -6.47
N GLU A 12 -2.13 -6.43 -6.45
CA GLU A 12 -3.51 -6.88 -6.20
C GLU A 12 -3.91 -6.67 -4.75
N LEU A 13 -3.00 -6.95 -3.82
CA LEU A 13 -3.23 -6.68 -2.42
C LEU A 13 -3.38 -5.18 -2.16
N ILE A 14 -2.56 -4.35 -2.82
CA ILE A 14 -2.69 -2.89 -2.82
C ILE A 14 -4.02 -2.46 -3.47
N ALA A 15 -4.50 -3.16 -4.50
CA ALA A 15 -5.80 -2.89 -5.12
C ALA A 15 -7.00 -3.23 -4.23
N THR A 16 -6.84 -4.11 -3.23
CA THR A 16 -7.87 -4.38 -2.22
C THR A 16 -7.94 -3.33 -1.10
N LEU A 17 -6.99 -2.38 -1.07
CA LEU A 17 -6.97 -1.27 -0.12
C LEU A 17 -7.79 -0.09 -0.65
N PRO A 18 -8.33 0.77 0.24
CA PRO A 18 -9.01 1.99 -0.18
C PRO A 18 -8.07 2.86 -1.01
N GLU A 19 -8.64 3.68 -1.89
CA GLU A 19 -7.89 4.38 -2.95
C GLU A 19 -6.75 5.26 -2.41
N GLU A 20 -6.93 5.84 -1.23
CA GLU A 20 -5.92 6.63 -0.53
C GLU A 20 -4.73 5.78 -0.08
N GLU A 21 -4.98 4.61 0.53
CA GLU A 21 -3.93 3.67 0.93
C GLU A 21 -3.19 3.11 -0.28
N ARG A 22 -3.95 2.82 -1.35
CA ARG A 22 -3.42 2.32 -2.63
C ARG A 22 -2.41 3.29 -3.23
N LEU A 23 -2.77 4.56 -3.35
CA LEU A 23 -1.91 5.58 -3.95
C LEU A 23 -0.61 5.75 -3.17
N ILE A 24 -0.70 5.84 -1.83
CA ILE A 24 0.47 5.98 -0.96
C ILE A 24 1.41 4.78 -1.08
N LEU A 25 0.86 3.57 -1.02
CA LEU A 25 1.63 2.33 -1.12
C LEU A 25 2.24 2.16 -2.51
N THR A 26 1.51 2.50 -3.58
CA THR A 26 2.06 2.47 -4.94
C THR A 26 3.19 3.50 -5.09
N LEU A 27 3.03 4.73 -4.61
CA LEU A 27 4.09 5.73 -4.68
C LEU A 27 5.34 5.30 -3.87
N HIS A 28 5.14 4.67 -2.72
CA HIS A 28 6.23 4.23 -1.86
C HIS A 28 6.95 2.98 -2.38
N PHE A 29 6.21 1.94 -2.77
CA PHE A 29 6.76 0.66 -3.19
C PHE A 29 7.12 0.59 -4.68
N VAL A 30 6.41 1.32 -5.55
CA VAL A 30 6.66 1.30 -7.01
C VAL A 30 7.59 2.44 -7.43
N ASN A 31 7.31 3.66 -6.98
CA ASN A 31 8.12 4.82 -7.36
C ASN A 31 9.34 5.04 -6.43
N MET A 32 9.52 4.19 -5.41
CA MET A 32 10.60 4.32 -4.41
C MET A 32 10.67 5.72 -3.78
N ILE A 33 9.53 6.40 -3.64
CA ILE A 33 9.46 7.74 -3.05
C ILE A 33 9.41 7.60 -1.52
N SER A 34 10.19 8.42 -0.81
CA SER A 34 10.19 8.45 0.65
C SER A 34 8.82 8.89 1.19
N THR A 35 8.45 8.36 2.37
CA THR A 35 7.19 8.70 3.05
C THR A 35 7.01 10.20 3.26
N SER A 36 8.11 10.91 3.55
CA SER A 36 8.16 12.36 3.74
C SER A 36 7.80 13.12 2.46
N GLU A 37 8.30 12.66 1.32
CA GLU A 37 8.01 13.26 0.01
C GLU A 37 6.58 12.98 -0.45
N ILE A 38 6.06 11.78 -0.16
CA ILE A 38 4.65 11.44 -0.40
C ILE A 38 3.73 12.32 0.45
N ALA A 39 4.06 12.49 1.72
CA ALA A 39 3.34 13.37 2.64
C ALA A 39 3.30 14.82 2.15
N ALA A 40 4.46 15.33 1.69
CA ALA A 40 4.55 16.66 1.10
C ALA A 40 3.75 16.80 -0.20
N LYS A 41 3.79 15.77 -1.07
CA LYS A 41 3.06 15.77 -2.36
C LYS A 41 1.54 15.66 -2.22
N LEU A 42 1.08 14.94 -1.20
CA LEU A 42 -0.35 14.74 -0.93
C LEU A 42 -0.89 15.77 0.07
N GLU A 43 -0.06 16.68 0.57
CA GLU A 43 -0.41 17.67 1.61
C GLU A 43 -1.03 17.03 2.88
N VAL A 44 -0.58 15.83 3.21
CA VAL A 44 -1.01 15.07 4.40
C VAL A 44 0.14 14.95 5.41
N PRO A 45 -0.14 14.77 6.71
CA PRO A 45 0.93 14.54 7.67
C PRO A 45 1.65 13.22 7.40
N GLU A 46 2.98 13.21 7.54
CA GLU A 46 3.80 11.99 7.38
C GLU A 46 3.33 10.83 8.27
N ARG A 47 2.79 11.15 9.45
CA ARG A 47 2.17 10.18 10.36
C ARG A 47 0.99 9.44 9.73
N ALA A 48 0.17 10.12 8.91
CA ALA A 48 -0.93 9.48 8.20
C ALA A 48 -0.38 8.52 7.13
N VAL A 49 0.64 8.94 6.37
CA VAL A 49 1.33 8.09 5.38
C VAL A 49 1.94 6.85 6.03
N ILE A 50 2.62 6.99 7.17
CA ILE A 50 3.21 5.87 7.91
C ILE A 50 2.13 4.94 8.46
N SER A 51 1.04 5.49 9.00
CA SER A 51 -0.09 4.71 9.53
C SER A 51 -0.75 3.88 8.43
N VAL A 52 -0.96 4.48 7.26
CA VAL A 52 -1.45 3.84 6.05
C VAL A 52 -0.51 2.73 5.57
N ILE A 53 0.80 2.98 5.52
CA ILE A 53 1.78 1.97 5.11
C ILE A 53 1.79 0.79 6.09
N THR A 54 1.70 1.07 7.38
CA THR A 54 1.68 0.06 8.44
C THR A 54 0.39 -0.76 8.39
N SER A 55 -0.77 -0.11 8.28
CA SER A 55 -2.08 -0.73 8.05
C SER A 55 -2.05 -1.63 6.81
N GLY A 56 -1.58 -1.08 5.68
CA GLY A 56 -1.41 -1.79 4.43
C GLY A 56 -0.57 -3.05 4.62
N ARG A 57 0.65 -2.92 5.15
CA ARG A 57 1.55 -4.06 5.41
C ARG A 57 0.93 -5.12 6.32
N SER A 58 0.27 -4.74 7.42
CA SER A 58 -0.42 -5.69 8.30
C SER A 58 -1.53 -6.44 7.58
N ARG A 59 -2.29 -5.76 6.69
CA ARG A 59 -3.30 -6.40 5.84
C ARG A 59 -2.65 -7.32 4.79
N LEU A 60 -1.56 -6.90 4.15
CA LEU A 60 -0.79 -7.75 3.22
C LEU A 60 -0.38 -9.05 3.90
N ILE A 61 0.20 -8.95 5.10
CA ILE A 61 0.66 -10.10 5.88
C ILE A 61 -0.53 -10.98 6.27
N GLY A 62 -1.63 -10.40 6.75
CA GLY A 62 -2.84 -11.14 7.10
C GLY A 62 -3.54 -11.82 5.92
N LEU A 63 -3.28 -11.38 4.68
CA LEU A 63 -3.82 -12.00 3.46
C LEU A 63 -2.95 -13.13 2.89
N ILE A 64 -1.68 -13.19 3.30
CA ILE A 64 -0.72 -14.24 2.90
C ILE A 64 -0.63 -15.33 3.98
N SER A 65 -1.06 -15.04 5.21
CA SER A 65 -0.96 -15.93 6.38
C SER A 65 -2.15 -16.87 6.59
#